data_AF-A0AAF0LHA5-F1
#
_entry.id   AF-A0AAF0LHA5-F1
#
_cell.length_a   1.000
_cell.length_b   1.000
_cell.length_c   1.000
_cell.angle_alpha   90.00
_cell.angle_beta   90.00
_cell.angle_gamma   90.00
#
_symmetry.space_group_name_H-M   'P 1'
#
loop_
_entity.id
_entity.type
_entity.pdbx_description
1 polymer ?
#
loop_
_entity_poly.entity_id
_entity_poly.type
_entity_poly.pdbx_seq_one_letter_code
_entity_poly.pdbx_strand_id
1 'polypeptide(L)'
;MAGSTTDELRISRGELEALARTLDEAADRVLIDPRMLGPHDDAVGRADVVAELDDVVARQVARSRACADDLHHLGAFARTTADRMAECDGLLAVAAR
;
A
#
# COMPACT_ATOMS: atom_id res chain seq x y z
N MET A 1 11.41 20.82 -34.74
CA MET A 1 10.77 21.34 -33.50
C MET A 1 10.31 20.14 -32.70
N ALA A 2 11.17 19.61 -31.84
CA ALA A 2 10.85 18.44 -31.01
C ALA A 2 10.13 18.94 -29.74
N GLY A 3 8.84 18.64 -29.61
CA GLY A 3 8.09 18.87 -28.38
C GLY A 3 8.60 17.95 -27.29
N SER A 4 9.09 18.54 -26.21
CA SER A 4 9.57 17.85 -25.01
C SER A 4 8.42 17.07 -24.37
N THR A 5 8.32 15.77 -24.65
CA THR A 5 7.48 14.81 -23.93
C THR A 5 8.11 14.48 -22.58
N THR A 6 8.20 15.48 -21.71
CA THR A 6 8.29 15.23 -20.27
C THR A 6 6.99 15.79 -19.73
N ASP A 7 5.98 14.93 -19.61
CA ASP A 7 4.78 15.25 -18.89
C ASP A 7 5.24 15.47 -17.44
N GLU A 8 5.50 16.73 -17.08
CA GLU A 8 5.95 17.07 -15.73
C GLU A 8 4.84 16.64 -14.78
N LEU A 9 5.09 15.57 -14.02
CA LEU A 9 4.18 15.08 -13.01
C LEU A 9 4.03 16.16 -11.93
N ARG A 10 3.02 17.01 -12.10
CA ARG A 10 2.63 18.04 -11.13
C ARG A 10 1.74 17.40 -10.09
N ILE A 11 2.35 16.99 -8.99
CA ILE A 11 1.63 16.52 -7.80
C ILE A 11 1.78 17.58 -6.70
N SER A 12 0.67 17.93 -6.08
CA SER A 12 0.61 18.80 -4.92
C SER A 12 0.85 18.03 -3.61
N ARG A 13 1.23 18.75 -2.56
CA ARG A 13 1.35 18.19 -1.20
C ARG A 13 0.05 17.50 -0.74
N GLY A 14 -1.08 18.13 -0.98
CA GLY A 14 -2.39 17.58 -0.60
C GLY A 14 -2.73 16.26 -1.32
N GLU A 15 -2.31 16.14 -2.58
CA GLU A 15 -2.47 14.89 -3.34
C GLU A 15 -1.58 13.77 -2.80
N LEU A 16 -0.35 14.06 -2.37
CA LEU A 16 0.52 13.08 -1.70
C LEU A 16 -0.05 12.62 -0.36
N GLU A 17 -0.59 13.53 0.44
CA GLU A 17 -1.24 13.19 1.71
C GLU A 17 -2.48 12.33 1.48
N ALA A 18 -3.28 12.64 0.45
CA ALA A 18 -4.43 11.83 0.07
C ALA A 18 -4.04 10.45 -0.46
N LEU A 19 -2.98 10.37 -1.27
CA LEU A 19 -2.41 9.13 -1.74
C LEU A 19 -1.93 8.27 -0.57
N ALA A 20 -1.22 8.86 0.38
CA ALA A 20 -0.73 8.14 1.57
C ALA A 20 -1.87 7.51 2.39
N ARG A 21 -2.96 8.26 2.61
CA ARG A 21 -4.17 7.73 3.28
C ARG A 21 -4.81 6.59 2.47
N THR A 22 -4.92 6.77 1.16
CA THR A 22 -5.49 5.76 0.26
C THR A 22 -4.67 4.46 0.30
N LEU A 23 -3.34 4.56 0.37
CA LEU A 23 -2.44 3.42 0.45
C LEU A 23 -2.55 2.69 1.79
N ASP A 24 -2.66 3.42 2.91
CA ASP A 24 -2.89 2.80 4.22
C ASP A 24 -4.25 2.08 4.26
N GLU A 25 -5.32 2.72 3.76
CA GLU A 25 -6.64 2.07 3.66
C GLU A 25 -6.62 0.84 2.74
N ALA A 26 -5.84 0.88 1.66
CA ALA A 26 -5.67 -0.26 0.77
C ALA A 26 -4.92 -1.40 1.47
N ALA A 27 -3.89 -1.10 2.27
CA ALA A 27 -3.14 -2.09 3.04
C ALA A 27 -4.05 -2.85 4.01
N ASP A 28 -4.91 -2.12 4.73
CA ASP A 28 -5.90 -2.72 5.64
C ASP A 28 -6.90 -3.62 4.92
N ARG A 29 -7.28 -3.26 3.68
CA ARG A 29 -8.24 -4.04 2.88
C ARG A 29 -7.65 -5.31 2.27
N VAL A 30 -6.35 -5.32 1.94
CA VAL A 30 -5.72 -6.49 1.32
C VAL A 30 -5.30 -7.53 2.36
N LEU A 31 -5.11 -7.14 3.62
CA LEU A 31 -4.77 -8.06 4.71
C LEU A 31 -5.85 -9.11 4.90
N ILE A 32 -5.47 -10.37 4.72
CA ILE A 32 -6.35 -11.51 4.98
C ILE A 32 -6.11 -11.97 6.41
N ASP A 33 -7.15 -11.92 7.24
CA ASP A 33 -7.14 -12.58 8.54
C ASP A 33 -7.45 -14.08 8.36
N PRO A 34 -6.49 -14.99 8.62
CA PRO A 34 -6.73 -16.42 8.52
C PRO A 34 -7.88 -16.91 9.42
N ARG A 35 -8.21 -16.21 10.51
CA ARG A 35 -9.32 -16.56 11.39
C ARG A 35 -10.68 -16.40 10.72
N MET A 36 -10.76 -15.56 9.68
CA MET A 36 -11.98 -15.35 8.90
C MET A 36 -12.24 -16.45 7.87
N LEU A 37 -11.28 -17.34 7.62
CA LEU A 37 -11.38 -18.39 6.60
C LEU A 37 -12.10 -19.66 7.11
N GLY A 38 -12.39 -19.74 8.41
CA GLY A 38 -13.13 -20.84 9.02
C GLY A 38 -12.39 -22.19 8.99
N PRO A 39 -12.90 -23.22 9.69
CA PRO A 39 -12.32 -24.56 9.64
C PRO A 39 -12.60 -25.21 8.27
N HIS A 40 -11.53 -25.68 7.62
CA HIS A 40 -11.61 -26.36 6.32
C HIS A 40 -11.92 -27.86 6.43
N ASP A 41 -11.65 -28.45 7.60
CA ASP A 41 -11.84 -29.87 7.90
C ASP A 41 -13.30 -30.33 7.71
N ASP A 42 -14.27 -29.52 8.16
CA ASP A 42 -15.70 -29.89 8.16
C ASP A 42 -16.33 -29.89 6.76
N ALA A 43 -15.75 -29.17 5.80
CA ALA A 43 -16.32 -28.97 4.47
C ALA A 43 -15.90 -30.04 3.45
N VAL A 44 -14.70 -30.61 3.59
CA VAL A 44 -14.08 -31.44 2.55
C VAL A 44 -14.04 -32.93 2.92
N GLY A 45 -13.94 -33.26 4.21
CA GLY A 45 -13.96 -34.64 4.70
C GLY A 45 -12.80 -35.53 4.21
N ARG A 46 -11.78 -34.94 3.60
CA ARG A 46 -10.58 -35.60 3.06
C ARG A 46 -9.32 -34.88 3.51
N ALA A 47 -8.54 -35.54 4.38
CA ALA A 47 -7.37 -34.93 5.02
C ALA A 47 -6.28 -34.46 4.04
N ASP A 48 -6.12 -35.12 2.89
CA ASP A 48 -5.16 -34.74 1.85
C ASP A 48 -5.54 -33.41 1.18
N VAL A 49 -6.84 -33.21 0.93
CA VAL A 49 -7.35 -31.97 0.32
C VAL A 49 -7.38 -30.82 1.33
N VAL A 50 -7.67 -31.12 2.60
CA VAL A 50 -7.58 -30.11 3.69
C VAL A 50 -6.15 -29.60 3.82
N ALA A 51 -5.16 -30.49 3.84
CA ALA A 51 -3.75 -30.09 3.96
C ALA A 51 -3.29 -29.20 2.78
N GLU A 52 -3.75 -29.49 1.55
CA GLU A 52 -3.47 -28.65 0.38
C GLU A 52 -4.16 -27.28 0.48
N LEU A 53 -5.40 -27.24 1.00
CA LEU A 53 -6.14 -26.01 1.20
C LEU A 53 -5.50 -25.12 2.27
N ASP A 54 -5.05 -25.70 3.39
CA ASP A 54 -4.33 -24.99 4.45
C ASP A 54 -3.03 -24.37 3.92
N ASP A 55 -2.30 -25.08 3.06
CA ASP A 55 -1.08 -24.58 2.41
C ASP A 55 -1.37 -23.43 1.43
N VAL A 56 -2.44 -23.54 0.63
CA VAL A 56 -2.91 -22.43 -0.22
C VAL A 56 -3.29 -21.21 0.61
N VAL A 57 -4.03 -21.40 1.69
CA VAL A 57 -4.43 -20.33 2.61
C VAL A 57 -3.21 -19.68 3.25
N ALA A 58 -2.27 -20.47 3.77
CA ALA A 58 -1.05 -19.96 4.37
C ALA A 58 -0.24 -19.11 3.39
N ARG A 59 -0.09 -19.57 2.13
CA ARG A 59 0.55 -18.79 1.07
C ARG A 59 -0.19 -17.49 0.76
N GLN A 60 -1.51 -17.54 0.68
CA GLN A 60 -2.32 -16.37 0.36
C GLN A 60 -2.28 -15.32 1.49
N VAL A 61 -2.27 -15.76 2.75
CA VAL A 61 -2.07 -14.88 3.91
C VAL A 61 -0.68 -14.25 3.88
N ALA A 62 0.37 -15.04 3.63
CA ALA A 62 1.73 -14.51 3.51
C ALA A 62 1.84 -13.48 2.38
N ARG A 63 1.23 -13.75 1.23
CA ARG A 63 1.20 -12.82 0.10
C ARG A 63 0.42 -11.54 0.40
N SER A 64 -0.69 -11.64 1.13
CA SER A 64 -1.47 -10.47 1.55
C SER A 64 -0.68 -9.54 2.46
N ARG A 65 0.10 -10.11 3.39
CA ARG A 65 0.97 -9.34 4.29
C ARG A 65 2.07 -8.62 3.52
N ALA A 66 2.76 -9.32 2.62
CA ALA A 66 3.78 -8.69 1.78
C ALA A 66 3.19 -7.53 0.95
N CYS A 67 1.99 -7.71 0.38
CA CYS A 67 1.32 -6.65 -0.37
C CYS A 67 0.95 -5.45 0.53
N ALA A 68 0.47 -5.70 1.75
CA ALA A 68 0.17 -4.64 2.71
C ALA A 68 1.42 -3.86 3.13
N ASP A 69 2.53 -4.56 3.36
CA ASP A 69 3.82 -3.96 3.70
C ASP A 69 4.32 -3.04 2.57
N ASP A 70 4.21 -3.49 1.31
CA ASP A 70 4.57 -2.66 0.14
C ASP A 70 3.71 -1.39 0.05
N LEU A 71 2.39 -1.51 0.30
CA LEU A 71 1.47 -0.38 0.32
C LEU A 71 1.81 0.61 1.44
N HIS A 72 2.15 0.13 2.64
CA HIS A 72 2.60 0.99 3.73
C HIS A 72 3.93 1.70 3.42
N HIS A 73 4.88 1.02 2.76
CA HIS A 73 6.12 1.66 2.30
C HIS A 73 5.85 2.79 1.31
N LEU A 74 4.95 2.57 0.35
CA LEU A 74 4.53 3.61 -0.60
C LEU A 74 3.82 4.77 0.12
N GLY A 75 2.97 4.48 1.10
CA GLY A 75 2.30 5.49 1.91
C GLY A 75 3.28 6.34 2.72
N ALA A 76 4.29 5.70 3.32
CA ALA A 76 5.37 6.39 4.03
C ALA A 76 6.22 7.27 3.10
N PHE A 77 6.51 6.78 1.89
CA PHE A 77 7.20 7.56 0.87
C PHE A 77 6.40 8.80 0.46
N ALA A 78 5.09 8.66 0.24
CA ALA A 78 4.22 9.78 -0.11
C ALA A 78 4.17 10.85 1.01
N ARG A 79 4.04 10.43 2.28
CA ARG A 79 4.14 11.34 3.45
C ARG A 79 5.47 12.07 3.52
N THR A 80 6.57 11.32 3.42
CA THR A 80 7.92 11.91 3.46
C THR A 80 8.12 12.93 2.35
N THR A 81 7.55 12.67 1.17
CA THR A 81 7.60 13.60 0.03
C THR A 81 6.77 14.85 0.32
N ALA A 82 5.57 14.70 0.88
CA ALA A 82 4.71 15.83 1.29
C ALA A 82 5.40 16.72 2.34
N ASP A 83 6.07 16.12 3.32
CA ASP A 83 6.82 16.84 4.35
C ASP A 83 7.97 17.65 3.76
N ARG A 84 8.72 17.06 2.81
CA ARG A 84 9.80 17.76 2.10
C ARG A 84 9.29 18.91 1.23
N MET A 85 8.11 18.76 0.62
CA MET A 85 7.48 19.87 -0.09
C MET A 85 7.15 21.03 0.86
N ALA A 86 6.60 20.72 2.04
CA ALA A 86 6.29 21.75 3.04
C ALA A 86 7.55 22.47 3.54
N GLU A 87 8.67 21.74 3.71
CA GLU A 87 9.97 22.32 4.07
C GLU A 87 10.46 23.29 2.98
N CYS A 88 10.44 22.87 1.71
CA CYS A 88 10.81 23.71 0.58
C CYS A 88 9.95 24.99 0.48
N ASP A 89 8.63 24.86 0.65
CA ASP A 89 7.70 26.00 0.65
C ASP A 89 8.06 27.00 1.77
N GLY A 90 8.42 26.49 2.96
CA GLY A 90 8.87 27.30 4.08
C GLY A 90 10.17 28.04 3.80
N LEU A 91 11.16 27.37 3.19
CA LEU A 91 12.44 27.99 2.81
C LEU A 91 12.25 29.07 1.75
N LEU A 92 11.40 28.83 0.75
CA LEU A 92 11.07 29.82 -0.29
C LEU A 92 10.36 31.05 0.31
N ALA A 93 9.46 30.85 1.28
CA ALA A 93 8.79 31.93 1.97
C ALA A 93 9.75 32.80 2.81
N VAL A 94 10.84 32.21 3.35
CA VAL A 94 11.90 32.96 4.03
C VAL A 94 12.77 33.71 3.03
N ALA A 95 13.16 33.09 1.92
CA ALA A 95 14.01 33.71 0.90
C ALA A 95 13.33 34.88 0.16
N ALA A 96 12.00 34.93 0.15
CA ALA A 96 11.21 36.00 -0.46
C ALA A 96 11.00 37.24 0.44
N ARG A 97 11.55 37.24 1.67
CA ARG A 97 11.51 38.37 2.61
C ARG A 97 12.81 39.17 2.55
#